data_AF-A0A645F6P3-F1
#
_entry.id   AF-A0A645F6P3-F1
#
_cell.length_a   1.000
_cell.length_b   1.000
_cell.length_c   1.000
_cell.angle_alpha   90.00
_cell.angle_beta   90.00
_cell.angle_gamma   90.00
#
_symmetry.space_group_name_H-M   'P 1'
#
loop_
_entity.id
_entity.type
_entity.pdbx_description
1 polymer ?
#
loop_
_entity_poly.entity_id
_entity_poly.type
_entity_poly.pdbx_seq_one_letter_code
_entity_poly.pdbx_strand_id
1 'polypeptide(L)'
;MKKNSPPTAPTIVCPVAGASSYNVIPRFLITTGVEPDGQSQMVEVKIDAGAWINSVDSPERFSAGGYLGNSAKTVFQPETLAAGSHSITIRCLDSDTESASPEVTRAFTVLPTPFETITANETHVKAAHIQTLRTAVNMARSYYNLPPTTWSEEIAAGKTAVKNWPVHITELQKAIEPIIAVINGFDSSSVFDVPPITWLPIGTGRPKAAVMNQLRELLLSL
;
A
#
# COMPACT_ATOMS: atom_id res chain seq x y z
N MET A 1 2.70 8.35 -44.26
CA MET A 1 2.84 7.67 -42.96
C MET A 1 2.12 8.50 -41.93
N LYS A 2 1.23 7.91 -41.11
CA LYS A 2 0.66 8.60 -39.95
C LYS A 2 1.80 8.84 -38.96
N LYS A 3 1.96 10.07 -38.47
CA LYS A 3 2.98 10.37 -37.46
C LYS A 3 2.49 9.78 -36.15
N ASN A 4 3.18 8.79 -35.61
CA ASN A 4 2.87 8.24 -34.30
C ASN A 4 3.59 9.04 -33.21
N SER A 5 2.89 9.35 -32.14
CA SER A 5 3.42 10.14 -31.03
C SER A 5 3.44 9.27 -29.76
N PRO A 6 4.49 9.38 -28.92
CA PRO A 6 4.52 8.60 -27.69
C PRO A 6 3.43 9.05 -26.73
N PRO A 7 2.99 8.18 -25.80
CA PRO A 7 2.07 8.59 -24.77
C PRO A 7 2.66 9.69 -23.88
N THR A 8 1.80 10.41 -23.17
CA THR A 8 2.27 11.32 -22.11
C THR A 8 2.78 10.53 -20.90
N ALA A 9 3.51 11.21 -20.02
CA ALA A 9 4.00 10.59 -18.79
C ALA A 9 2.82 10.02 -17.96
N PRO A 10 2.90 8.78 -17.46
CA PRO A 10 1.94 8.25 -16.50
C PRO A 10 2.08 8.95 -15.14
N THR A 11 1.23 8.60 -14.18
CA THR A 11 1.32 9.11 -12.81
C THR A 11 1.40 7.98 -11.80
N ILE A 12 2.27 8.16 -10.81
CA ILE A 12 2.26 7.36 -9.58
C ILE A 12 1.35 8.12 -8.61
N VAL A 13 0.21 7.54 -8.26
CA VAL A 13 -0.72 8.09 -7.26
C VAL A 13 -0.23 7.73 -5.85
N CYS A 14 0.24 6.50 -5.67
CA CYS A 14 0.75 5.97 -4.40
C CYS A 14 1.99 5.09 -4.67
N PRO A 15 3.05 5.10 -3.83
CA PRO A 15 3.23 5.83 -2.56
C PRO A 15 3.25 7.33 -2.70
N VAL A 16 3.05 8.10 -1.63
CA VAL A 16 3.51 9.50 -1.57
C VAL A 16 5.04 9.55 -1.70
N ALA A 17 5.61 10.59 -2.32
CA ALA A 17 7.05 10.71 -2.50
C ALA A 17 7.79 10.67 -1.16
N GLY A 18 8.77 9.77 -1.02
CA GLY A 18 9.54 9.57 0.21
C GLY A 18 8.79 8.83 1.32
N ALA A 19 7.59 8.30 1.05
CA ALA A 19 6.85 7.53 2.04
C ALA A 19 7.55 6.23 2.43
N SER A 20 7.18 5.72 3.60
CA SER A 20 7.64 4.43 4.13
C SER A 20 6.46 3.47 4.30
N SER A 21 6.71 2.17 4.16
CA SER A 21 5.76 1.11 4.49
C SER A 21 6.47 -0.06 5.19
N TYR A 22 5.72 -0.84 5.95
CA TYR A 22 6.16 -2.13 6.49
C TYR A 22 5.79 -3.31 5.58
N ASN A 23 5.00 -3.05 4.53
CA ASN A 23 4.62 -4.04 3.55
C ASN A 23 5.79 -4.30 2.59
N VAL A 24 6.28 -5.54 2.61
CA VAL A 24 7.37 -6.02 1.76
C VAL A 24 6.91 -6.33 0.33
N ILE A 25 5.60 -6.31 0.06
CA ILE A 25 4.99 -6.39 -1.27
C ILE A 25 4.06 -5.16 -1.45
N PRO A 26 4.64 -3.95 -1.50
CA PRO A 26 3.86 -2.72 -1.50
C PRO A 26 2.99 -2.59 -2.75
N ARG A 27 1.84 -1.92 -2.61
CA ARG A 27 0.98 -1.58 -3.74
C ARG A 27 1.37 -0.24 -4.32
N PHE A 28 1.45 -0.17 -5.64
CA PHE A 28 1.68 1.06 -6.40
C PHE A 28 0.44 1.38 -7.20
N LEU A 29 -0.20 2.51 -6.90
CA LEU A 29 -1.41 2.94 -7.59
C LEU A 29 -0.98 3.80 -8.77
N ILE A 30 -1.15 3.29 -9.99
CA ILE A 30 -0.62 3.89 -11.22
C ILE A 30 -1.80 4.32 -12.11
N THR A 31 -1.68 5.47 -12.74
CA THR A 31 -2.58 5.88 -13.84
C THR A 31 -1.77 6.08 -15.10
N THR A 32 -2.19 5.46 -16.22
CA THR A 32 -1.54 5.63 -17.53
C THR A 32 -1.58 7.08 -17.99
N GLY A 33 -0.70 7.42 -18.94
CA GLY A 33 -0.75 8.69 -19.64
C GLY A 33 -1.87 8.74 -20.67
N VAL A 34 -1.80 9.74 -21.54
CA VAL A 34 -2.67 9.89 -22.71
C VAL A 34 -1.88 9.51 -23.96
N GLU A 35 -2.36 8.52 -24.69
CA GLU A 35 -1.94 8.20 -26.06
C GLU A 35 -2.73 9.11 -27.01
N PRO A 36 -2.06 10.02 -27.73
CA PRO A 36 -2.71 11.02 -28.58
C PRO A 36 -3.29 10.48 -29.90
N ASP A 37 -2.83 9.33 -30.38
CA ASP A 37 -3.19 8.76 -31.67
C ASP A 37 -4.42 7.81 -31.63
N GLY A 38 -4.99 7.59 -30.45
CA GLY A 38 -6.20 6.79 -30.18
C GLY A 38 -5.93 5.29 -29.94
N GLN A 39 -4.68 4.91 -29.76
CA GLN A 39 -4.21 3.55 -29.51
C GLN A 39 -4.22 3.19 -28.03
N SER A 40 -4.04 1.91 -27.77
CA SER A 40 -3.79 1.41 -26.43
C SER A 40 -2.32 1.56 -26.05
N GLN A 41 -2.03 1.38 -24.76
CA GLN A 41 -0.70 1.52 -24.21
C GLN A 41 -0.35 0.32 -23.34
N MET A 42 0.94 0.05 -23.17
CA MET A 42 1.45 -0.88 -22.20
C MET A 42 2.12 -0.10 -21.07
N VAL A 43 1.86 -0.45 -19.81
CA VAL A 43 2.58 0.13 -18.67
C VAL A 43 3.82 -0.72 -18.43
N GLU A 44 4.97 -0.07 -18.36
CA GLU A 44 6.22 -0.69 -17.89
C GLU A 44 6.60 -0.13 -16.52
N VAL A 45 7.03 -1.02 -15.64
CA VAL A 45 7.47 -0.72 -14.29
C VAL A 45 8.80 -1.43 -14.03
N LYS A 46 9.73 -0.75 -13.37
CA LYS A 46 10.89 -1.38 -12.74
C LYS A 46 11.02 -0.89 -11.30
N ILE A 47 11.56 -1.75 -10.45
CA ILE A 47 12.02 -1.39 -9.11
C ILE A 47 13.54 -1.27 -9.15
N ASP A 48 14.06 -0.16 -8.65
CA ASP A 48 15.48 0.18 -8.62
C ASP A 48 16.14 0.06 -10.01
N ALA A 49 17.28 -0.61 -10.09
CA ALA A 49 17.97 -0.94 -11.34
C ALA A 49 17.53 -2.31 -11.91
N GLY A 50 16.38 -2.84 -11.46
CA GLY A 50 15.83 -4.11 -11.92
C GLY A 50 15.34 -4.08 -13.37
N ALA A 51 14.90 -5.24 -13.85
CA ALA A 51 14.31 -5.37 -15.18
C ALA A 51 12.97 -4.65 -15.28
N TRP A 52 12.65 -4.21 -16.49
CA TRP A 52 11.31 -3.74 -16.82
C TRP A 52 10.33 -4.92 -16.85
N ILE A 53 9.21 -4.76 -16.16
CA ILE A 53 8.07 -5.67 -16.14
C ILE A 53 6.90 -4.88 -16.73
N ASN A 54 6.07 -5.52 -17.54
CA ASN A 54 5.02 -4.82 -18.25
C ASN A 54 3.64 -5.46 -18.09
N SER A 55 2.60 -4.68 -18.35
CA SER A 55 1.22 -5.12 -18.15
C SER A 55 0.77 -6.24 -19.10
N VAL A 56 1.43 -6.43 -20.25
CA VAL A 56 1.05 -7.42 -21.27
C VAL A 56 1.70 -8.79 -21.03
N ASP A 57 3.00 -8.81 -20.79
CA ASP A 57 3.81 -10.02 -20.60
C ASP A 57 3.83 -10.50 -19.16
N SER A 58 3.47 -9.64 -18.20
CA SER A 58 3.36 -9.98 -16.77
C SER A 58 2.04 -9.48 -16.19
N PRO A 59 0.89 -9.83 -16.80
CA PRO A 59 -0.41 -9.30 -16.41
C PRO A 59 -0.79 -9.63 -14.96
N GLU A 60 -0.24 -10.72 -14.40
CA GLU A 60 -0.45 -11.13 -13.02
C GLU A 60 0.17 -10.19 -11.97
N ARG A 61 1.05 -9.27 -12.37
CA ARG A 61 1.62 -8.22 -11.51
C ARG A 61 0.77 -6.94 -11.47
N PHE A 62 -0.29 -6.87 -12.28
CA PHE A 62 -1.16 -5.71 -12.45
C PHE A 62 -2.62 -6.08 -12.17
N SER A 63 -3.37 -5.23 -11.45
CA SER A 63 -4.81 -5.46 -11.22
C SER A 63 -5.60 -5.36 -12.52
N ALA A 64 -5.17 -4.47 -13.41
CA ALA A 64 -5.57 -4.41 -14.81
C ALA A 64 -4.33 -4.65 -15.69
N GLY A 65 -4.21 -5.87 -16.21
CA GLY A 65 -3.17 -6.27 -17.16
C GLY A 65 -3.60 -6.09 -18.63
N GLY A 66 -2.71 -6.47 -19.54
CA GLY A 66 -2.83 -6.29 -20.98
C GLY A 66 -2.54 -4.87 -21.45
N TYR A 67 -3.10 -4.54 -22.61
CA TYR A 67 -3.09 -3.20 -23.16
C TYR A 67 -4.16 -2.34 -22.49
N LEU A 68 -3.76 -1.15 -22.05
CA LEU A 68 -4.55 -0.23 -21.26
C LEU A 68 -4.87 1.04 -22.07
N GLY A 69 -6.03 1.64 -21.80
CA GLY A 69 -6.43 2.89 -22.42
C GLY A 69 -5.80 4.13 -21.76
N ASN A 70 -6.24 5.30 -22.21
CA ASN A 70 -5.85 6.58 -21.64
C ASN A 70 -6.40 6.77 -20.23
N SER A 71 -5.58 7.29 -19.32
CA SER A 71 -5.94 7.52 -17.91
C SER A 71 -6.49 6.28 -17.20
N ALA A 72 -6.15 5.08 -17.69
CA ALA A 72 -6.50 3.82 -17.07
C ALA A 72 -5.75 3.68 -15.75
N LYS A 73 -6.48 3.21 -14.73
CA LYS A 73 -5.91 2.95 -13.41
C LYS A 73 -5.57 1.48 -13.27
N THR A 74 -4.41 1.21 -12.69
CA THR A 74 -3.96 -0.15 -12.38
C THR A 74 -3.08 -0.12 -11.12
N VAL A 75 -3.18 -1.16 -10.32
CA VAL A 75 -2.32 -1.41 -9.16
C VAL A 75 -1.23 -2.37 -9.59
N PHE A 76 0.03 -1.97 -9.39
CA PHE A 76 1.18 -2.86 -9.54
C PHE A 76 1.64 -3.38 -8.17
N GLN A 77 1.96 -4.68 -8.09
CA GLN A 77 2.67 -5.28 -6.96
C GLN A 77 3.98 -5.92 -7.43
N PRO A 78 5.13 -5.60 -6.81
CA PRO A 78 6.40 -6.21 -7.13
C PRO A 78 6.52 -7.61 -6.50
N GLU A 79 7.67 -8.25 -6.71
CA GLU A 79 8.10 -9.31 -5.82
C GLU A 79 8.43 -8.78 -4.42
N THR A 80 8.65 -9.68 -3.46
CA THR A 80 9.04 -9.32 -2.10
C THR A 80 10.33 -8.51 -2.09
N LEU A 81 10.25 -7.32 -1.51
CA LEU A 81 11.36 -6.39 -1.34
C LEU A 81 12.02 -6.58 0.04
N ALA A 82 13.33 -6.40 0.09
CA ALA A 82 14.06 -6.32 1.34
C ALA A 82 13.75 -5.00 2.07
N ALA A 83 14.09 -4.92 3.37
CA ALA A 83 14.07 -3.64 4.06
C ALA A 83 15.17 -2.73 3.49
N GLY A 84 14.83 -1.48 3.20
CA GLY A 84 15.74 -0.51 2.59
C GLY A 84 15.03 0.57 1.79
N SER A 85 15.82 1.50 1.28
CA SER A 85 15.36 2.51 0.33
C SER A 85 15.26 1.92 -1.06
N HIS A 86 14.15 2.20 -1.73
CA HIS A 86 13.83 1.72 -3.06
C HIS A 86 13.29 2.86 -3.92
N SER A 87 13.25 2.62 -5.22
CA SER A 87 12.62 3.48 -6.20
C SER A 87 11.75 2.66 -7.14
N ILE A 88 10.59 3.18 -7.50
CA ILE A 88 9.78 2.67 -8.60
C ILE A 88 9.93 3.65 -9.76
N THR A 89 10.20 3.14 -10.96
CA THR A 89 10.17 3.92 -12.19
C THR A 89 9.13 3.32 -13.11
N ILE A 90 8.27 4.19 -13.67
CA ILE A 90 7.21 3.80 -14.58
C ILE A 90 7.29 4.60 -15.88
N ARG A 91 6.83 3.98 -16.98
CA ARG A 91 6.57 4.63 -18.27
C ARG A 91 5.45 3.89 -18.99
N CYS A 92 4.93 4.49 -20.06
CA CYS A 92 3.97 3.85 -20.95
C CYS A 92 4.58 3.72 -22.35
N LEU A 93 4.36 2.58 -22.99
CA LEU A 93 4.70 2.36 -24.39
C LEU A 93 3.43 2.39 -25.23
N ASP A 94 3.50 3.04 -26.39
CA ASP A 94 2.49 2.92 -27.43
C ASP A 94 2.42 1.48 -27.98
N SER A 95 1.21 0.94 -28.20
CA SER A 95 1.05 -0.47 -28.58
C SER A 95 1.51 -0.83 -29.99
N ASP A 96 1.56 0.12 -30.93
CA ASP A 96 1.89 -0.19 -32.33
C ASP A 96 3.38 0.04 -32.63
N THR A 97 4.02 0.97 -31.94
CA THR A 97 5.40 1.42 -32.20
C THR A 97 6.35 1.24 -31.04
N GLU A 98 5.84 0.88 -29.87
CA GLU A 98 6.61 0.77 -28.62
C GLU A 98 7.35 2.06 -28.23
N SER A 99 6.87 3.21 -28.75
CA SER A 99 7.45 4.50 -28.40
C SER A 99 7.12 4.85 -26.94
N ALA A 100 8.17 5.19 -26.18
CA ALA A 100 8.06 5.39 -24.75
C ALA A 100 7.67 6.81 -24.37
N SER A 101 6.78 6.93 -23.39
CA SER A 101 6.54 8.17 -22.67
C SER A 101 7.72 8.52 -21.75
N PRO A 102 7.78 9.77 -21.25
CA PRO A 102 8.75 10.14 -20.22
C PRO A 102 8.62 9.27 -18.96
N GLU A 103 9.76 8.88 -18.39
CA GLU A 103 9.82 8.10 -17.16
C GLU A 103 9.43 8.94 -15.94
N VAL A 104 8.63 8.34 -15.05
CA VAL A 104 8.29 8.91 -13.74
C VAL A 104 8.85 8.02 -12.65
N THR A 105 9.67 8.60 -11.77
CA THR A 105 10.32 7.87 -10.67
C THR A 105 9.80 8.36 -9.33
N ARG A 106 9.64 7.43 -8.38
CA ARG A 106 9.29 7.73 -6.99
C ARG A 106 10.13 6.91 -6.01
N ALA A 107 10.76 7.60 -5.07
CA ALA A 107 11.46 6.98 -3.96
C ALA A 107 10.49 6.61 -2.84
N PHE A 108 10.74 5.48 -2.19
CA PHE A 108 10.04 4.99 -1.00
C PHE A 108 10.99 4.14 -0.15
N THR A 109 10.57 3.77 1.06
CA THR A 109 11.36 2.90 1.94
C THR A 109 10.51 1.75 2.47
N VAL A 110 11.02 0.53 2.39
CA VAL A 110 10.48 -0.63 3.10
C VAL A 110 11.19 -0.72 4.44
N LEU A 111 10.43 -0.62 5.53
CA LEU A 111 10.98 -0.67 6.88
C LEU A 111 10.92 -2.10 7.43
N PRO A 112 11.87 -2.48 8.31
CA PRO A 112 11.76 -3.73 9.05
C PRO A 112 10.50 -3.72 9.92
N THR A 113 9.92 -4.90 10.16
CA THR A 113 8.75 -5.03 11.02
C THR A 113 9.03 -4.44 12.41
N PRO A 114 8.20 -3.50 12.91
CA PRO A 114 8.39 -2.87 14.22
C PRO A 114 7.75 -3.70 15.34
N PHE A 115 7.11 -4.82 14.99
CA PHE A 115 6.23 -5.55 15.88
C PHE A 115 6.98 -6.66 16.61
N GLU A 116 6.93 -6.62 17.94
CA GLU A 116 7.32 -7.75 18.77
C GLU A 116 6.35 -8.93 18.53
N THR A 117 6.88 -10.16 18.62
CA THR A 117 6.05 -11.37 18.62
C THR A 117 5.19 -11.39 19.89
N ILE A 118 3.88 -11.62 19.72
CA ILE A 118 2.91 -11.73 20.82
C ILE A 118 2.31 -13.13 20.78
N THR A 119 2.75 -13.99 21.70
CA THR A 119 2.24 -15.36 21.86
C THR A 119 1.13 -15.38 22.89
N ALA A 120 0.02 -16.06 22.57
CA ALA A 120 -1.13 -16.17 23.46
C ALA A 120 -0.73 -16.82 24.79
N ASN A 121 -1.22 -16.27 25.91
CA ASN A 121 -0.94 -16.72 27.28
C ASN A 121 0.54 -16.63 27.74
N GLU A 122 1.45 -16.17 26.89
CA GLU A 122 2.87 -16.00 27.23
C GLU A 122 3.27 -14.52 27.25
N THR A 123 3.00 -13.82 26.14
CA THR A 123 3.35 -12.41 26.01
C THR A 123 2.26 -11.53 26.61
N HIS A 124 2.63 -10.71 27.60
CA HIS A 124 1.74 -9.70 28.13
C HIS A 124 1.68 -8.49 27.19
N VAL A 125 0.48 -8.18 26.70
CA VAL A 125 0.28 -6.98 25.88
C VAL A 125 0.45 -5.72 26.73
N LYS A 126 1.39 -4.87 26.31
CA LYS A 126 1.75 -3.62 26.98
C LYS A 126 1.32 -2.39 26.18
N ALA A 127 1.28 -1.23 26.84
CA ALA A 127 0.98 0.07 26.22
C ALA A 127 1.84 0.33 24.96
N ALA A 128 3.13 -0.04 25.00
CA ALA A 128 4.03 0.12 23.87
C ALA A 128 3.59 -0.67 22.63
N HIS A 129 2.97 -1.86 22.76
CA HIS A 129 2.47 -2.62 21.60
C HIS A 129 1.36 -1.86 20.87
N ILE A 130 0.44 -1.23 21.61
CA ILE A 130 -0.64 -0.42 21.02
C ILE A 130 -0.07 0.85 20.39
N GLN A 131 0.92 1.48 21.02
CA GLN A 131 1.60 2.65 20.46
C GLN A 131 2.33 2.31 19.14
N THR A 132 2.96 1.13 19.04
CA THR A 132 3.55 0.63 17.79
C THR A 132 2.48 0.47 16.71
N LEU A 133 1.32 -0.13 17.02
CA LEU A 133 0.21 -0.23 16.07
C LEU A 133 -0.29 1.13 15.58
N ARG A 134 -0.47 2.10 16.49
CA ARG A 134 -0.88 3.47 16.12
C ARG A 134 0.12 4.16 15.19
N THR A 135 1.40 3.99 15.48
CA THR A 135 2.49 4.50 14.63
C THR A 135 2.44 3.87 13.25
N ALA A 136 2.24 2.54 13.18
CA ALA A 136 2.13 1.82 11.93
C ALA A 136 0.88 2.19 11.10
N VAL A 137 -0.27 2.40 11.75
CA VAL A 137 -1.47 2.92 11.06
C VAL A 137 -1.18 4.29 10.44
N ASN A 138 -0.61 5.23 11.19
CA ASN A 138 -0.32 6.56 10.64
C ASN A 138 0.73 6.53 9.53
N MET A 139 1.68 5.59 9.57
CA MET A 139 2.61 5.36 8.48
C MET A 139 1.92 4.83 7.21
N ALA A 140 1.07 3.81 7.34
CA ALA A 140 0.28 3.31 6.22
C ALA A 140 -0.64 4.41 5.65
N ARG A 141 -1.28 5.21 6.51
CA ARG A 141 -2.08 6.37 6.08
C ARG A 141 -1.24 7.36 5.25
N SER A 142 -0.06 7.72 5.73
CA SER A 142 0.85 8.62 5.00
C SER A 142 1.29 8.03 3.66
N TYR A 143 1.50 6.71 3.58
CA TYR A 143 1.85 6.03 2.32
C TYR A 143 0.78 6.27 1.25
N TYR A 144 -0.50 6.14 1.62
CA TYR A 144 -1.67 6.36 0.75
C TYR A 144 -2.21 7.80 0.73
N ASN A 145 -1.39 8.79 1.09
CA ASN A 145 -1.75 10.22 1.10
C ASN A 145 -2.95 10.58 1.98
N LEU A 146 -3.21 9.80 3.03
CA LEU A 146 -4.23 10.10 4.03
C LEU A 146 -3.61 10.88 5.19
N PRO A 147 -4.32 11.88 5.76
CA PRO A 147 -3.83 12.59 6.93
C PRO A 147 -3.68 11.62 8.12
N PRO A 148 -2.71 11.83 9.02
CA PRO A 148 -2.56 11.01 10.20
C PRO A 148 -3.82 11.07 11.08
N THR A 149 -4.14 9.95 11.72
CA THR A 149 -5.22 9.91 12.70
C THR A 149 -4.81 10.62 13.98
N THR A 150 -5.69 11.49 14.47
CA THR A 150 -5.63 12.04 15.82
C THR A 150 -6.29 11.05 16.78
N TRP A 151 -5.52 10.55 17.74
CA TRP A 151 -6.00 9.60 18.75
C TRP A 151 -6.67 10.33 19.92
N SER A 152 -7.68 9.71 20.54
CA SER A 152 -8.42 10.34 21.65
C SER A 152 -7.60 10.57 22.93
N GLU A 153 -6.55 9.77 23.15
CA GLU A 153 -5.61 9.94 24.26
C GLU A 153 -4.19 9.51 23.87
N GLU A 154 -3.20 10.04 24.59
CA GLU A 154 -1.80 9.59 24.51
C GLU A 154 -1.63 8.26 25.25
N ILE A 155 -0.90 7.31 24.65
CA ILE A 155 -0.59 6.03 25.31
C ILE A 155 0.80 6.09 25.93
N ALA A 156 0.85 6.08 27.27
CA ALA A 156 2.09 6.11 28.02
C ALA A 156 2.11 5.03 29.12
N ALA A 157 3.25 4.35 29.25
CA ALA A 157 3.47 3.33 30.28
C ALA A 157 3.27 3.91 31.68
N GLY A 158 2.53 3.20 32.54
CA GLY A 158 2.21 3.64 33.90
C GLY A 158 1.15 4.74 34.01
N LYS A 159 0.68 5.33 32.90
CA LYS A 159 -0.37 6.35 32.89
C LYS A 159 -1.67 5.84 32.28
N THR A 160 -1.60 5.22 31.10
CA THR A 160 -2.78 4.77 30.38
C THR A 160 -3.36 3.51 31.03
N ALA A 161 -4.63 3.56 31.36
CA ALA A 161 -5.29 2.44 32.04
C ALA A 161 -5.51 1.28 31.06
N VAL A 162 -5.02 0.08 31.42
CA VAL A 162 -5.17 -1.14 30.58
C VAL A 162 -6.62 -1.41 30.22
N LYS A 163 -7.58 -1.06 31.09
CA LYS A 163 -9.02 -1.22 30.82
C LYS A 163 -9.53 -0.47 29.58
N ASN A 164 -8.81 0.55 29.12
CA ASN A 164 -9.17 1.35 27.94
C ASN A 164 -8.73 0.69 26.62
N TRP A 165 -7.99 -0.41 26.64
CA TRP A 165 -7.51 -1.08 25.43
C TRP A 165 -8.60 -1.36 24.38
N PRO A 166 -9.87 -1.70 24.72
CA PRO A 166 -10.89 -1.93 23.71
C PRO A 166 -11.16 -0.67 22.88
N VAL A 167 -11.11 0.51 23.50
CA VAL A 167 -11.29 1.80 22.81
C VAL A 167 -10.17 2.01 21.80
N HIS A 168 -8.91 1.77 22.19
CA HIS A 168 -7.77 1.93 21.29
C HIS A 168 -7.82 0.99 20.09
N ILE A 169 -8.26 -0.25 20.28
CA ILE A 169 -8.42 -1.21 19.18
C ILE A 169 -9.52 -0.74 18.22
N THR A 170 -10.66 -0.28 18.73
CA THR A 170 -11.73 0.27 17.89
C THR A 170 -11.24 1.49 17.09
N GLU A 171 -10.46 2.39 17.70
CA GLU A 171 -9.86 3.53 16.99
C GLU A 171 -8.90 3.07 15.88
N LEU A 172 -8.06 2.07 16.14
CA LEU A 172 -7.15 1.51 15.14
C LEU A 172 -7.92 0.91 13.96
N GLN A 173 -8.95 0.10 14.24
CA GLN A 173 -9.81 -0.50 13.21
C GLN A 173 -10.43 0.59 12.32
N LYS A 174 -11.06 1.60 12.94
CA LYS A 174 -11.67 2.74 12.24
C LYS A 174 -10.65 3.56 11.44
N ALA A 175 -9.43 3.71 11.96
CA ALA A 175 -8.37 4.45 11.28
C ALA A 175 -7.80 3.73 10.05
N ILE A 176 -7.97 2.40 9.97
CA ILE A 176 -7.54 1.57 8.83
C ILE A 176 -8.59 1.57 7.71
N GLU A 177 -9.88 1.70 8.01
CA GLU A 177 -10.95 1.68 7.01
C GLU A 177 -10.73 2.62 5.81
N PRO A 178 -10.29 3.89 5.98
CA PRO A 178 -10.01 4.76 4.84
C PRO A 178 -8.83 4.30 3.97
N ILE A 179 -7.84 3.60 4.56
CA ILE A 179 -6.71 3.04 3.80
C ILE A 179 -7.24 1.96 2.85
N ILE A 180 -8.08 1.07 3.37
CA ILE A 180 -8.74 0.01 2.58
C ILE A 180 -9.61 0.62 1.49
N ALA A 181 -10.37 1.67 1.80
CA ALA A 181 -11.21 2.36 0.82
C ALA A 181 -10.40 2.99 -0.32
N VAL A 182 -9.21 3.55 -0.02
CA VAL A 182 -8.31 4.08 -1.07
C VAL A 182 -7.77 2.96 -1.95
N ILE A 183 -7.34 1.84 -1.37
CA ILE A 183 -6.80 0.70 -2.13
C ILE A 183 -7.89 0.09 -3.00
N ASN A 184 -8.98 -0.36 -2.39
CA ASN A 184 -10.03 -1.13 -3.07
C ASN A 184 -10.91 -0.26 -3.98
N GLY A 185 -10.88 1.06 -3.79
CA GLY A 185 -11.58 2.02 -4.64
C GLY A 185 -10.71 2.62 -5.74
N PHE A 186 -9.45 2.19 -5.89
CA PHE A 186 -8.55 2.82 -6.84
C PHE A 186 -8.97 2.54 -8.28
N ASP A 187 -9.14 1.27 -8.66
CA ASP A 187 -9.60 0.82 -9.97
C ASP A 187 -10.84 -0.09 -9.85
N SER A 188 -11.26 -0.74 -10.93
CA SER A 188 -12.45 -1.61 -10.95
C SER A 188 -12.16 -3.08 -10.68
N SER A 189 -10.90 -3.47 -10.52
CA SER A 189 -10.44 -4.84 -10.33
C SER A 189 -10.20 -5.12 -8.86
N SER A 190 -10.63 -6.30 -8.39
CA SER A 190 -10.42 -6.71 -6.99
C SER A 190 -9.17 -7.56 -6.78
N VAL A 191 -8.34 -7.75 -7.82
CA VAL A 191 -7.17 -8.68 -7.80
C VAL A 191 -6.19 -8.35 -6.67
N PHE A 192 -5.98 -7.06 -6.39
CA PHE A 192 -5.08 -6.59 -5.34
C PHE A 192 -5.79 -5.84 -4.22
N ASP A 193 -7.10 -6.01 -4.08
CA ASP A 193 -7.85 -5.45 -2.97
C ASP A 193 -7.32 -5.99 -1.63
N VAL A 194 -7.53 -5.20 -0.59
CA VAL A 194 -7.50 -5.72 0.78
C VAL A 194 -8.78 -6.54 0.97
N PRO A 195 -8.69 -7.84 1.28
CA PRO A 195 -9.87 -8.68 1.48
C PRO A 195 -10.78 -8.15 2.60
N PRO A 196 -12.09 -8.41 2.55
CA PRO A 196 -13.00 -8.06 3.64
C PRO A 196 -12.52 -8.60 4.99
N ILE A 197 -12.44 -7.73 6.00
CA ILE A 197 -11.91 -8.10 7.31
C ILE A 197 -13.07 -8.46 8.24
N THR A 198 -13.04 -9.68 8.77
CA THR A 198 -13.86 -10.05 9.92
C THR A 198 -13.07 -9.78 11.19
N TRP A 199 -13.34 -8.64 11.84
CA TRP A 199 -12.66 -8.26 13.07
C TRP A 199 -12.92 -9.26 14.20
N LEU A 200 -11.86 -9.73 14.85
CA LEU A 200 -11.98 -10.63 15.99
C LEU A 200 -12.67 -9.91 17.16
N PRO A 201 -13.50 -10.62 17.94
CA PRO A 201 -14.12 -10.04 19.12
C PRO A 201 -13.08 -9.54 20.12
N ILE A 202 -13.02 -8.22 20.30
CA ILE A 202 -12.14 -7.53 21.24
C ILE A 202 -12.30 -8.15 22.64
N GLY A 203 -13.54 -8.38 23.07
CA GLY A 203 -13.87 -8.96 24.37
C GLY A 203 -13.71 -7.96 25.52
N THR A 204 -13.74 -8.48 26.75
CA THR A 204 -13.61 -7.69 27.98
C THR A 204 -12.38 -8.16 28.77
N GLY A 205 -11.86 -7.31 29.67
CA GLY A 205 -10.72 -7.65 30.51
C GLY A 205 -9.37 -7.32 29.85
N ARG A 206 -8.45 -8.30 29.80
CA ARG A 206 -7.07 -8.10 29.32
C ARG A 206 -7.00 -8.09 27.78
N PRO A 207 -6.05 -7.35 27.17
CA PRO A 207 -5.85 -7.38 25.73
C PRO A 207 -5.55 -8.78 25.21
N LYS A 208 -6.20 -9.16 24.12
CA LYS A 208 -6.04 -10.49 23.51
C LYS A 208 -4.92 -10.48 22.47
N ALA A 209 -3.98 -11.42 22.59
CA ALA A 209 -2.91 -11.62 21.62
C ALA A 209 -3.43 -11.76 20.18
N ALA A 210 -4.52 -12.53 19.98
CA ALA A 210 -5.12 -12.74 18.66
C ALA A 210 -5.58 -11.43 17.98
N VAL A 211 -6.17 -10.50 18.74
CA VAL A 211 -6.62 -9.19 18.22
C VAL A 211 -5.43 -8.33 17.81
N MET A 212 -4.36 -8.34 18.62
CA MET A 212 -3.12 -7.62 18.30
C MET A 212 -2.43 -8.19 17.06
N ASN A 213 -2.39 -9.52 16.94
CA ASN A 213 -1.78 -10.20 15.79
C ASN A 213 -2.59 -9.96 14.51
N GLN A 214 -3.93 -9.95 14.56
CA GLN A 214 -4.76 -9.60 13.40
C GLN A 214 -4.46 -8.20 12.86
N LEU A 215 -4.35 -7.20 13.75
CA LEU A 215 -4.01 -5.83 13.34
C LEU A 215 -2.59 -5.73 12.79
N ARG A 216 -1.63 -6.42 13.41
CA ARG A 216 -0.24 -6.49 12.93
C ARG A 216 -0.16 -7.05 11.53
N GLU A 217 -0.74 -8.23 11.31
CA GLU A 217 -0.69 -8.94 10.02
C GLU A 217 -1.35 -8.11 8.92
N LEU A 218 -2.47 -7.48 9.23
CA LEU A 218 -3.09 -6.53 8.32
C LEU A 218 -2.14 -5.37 7.98
N LEU A 219 -1.56 -4.70 8.97
CA LEU A 219 -0.66 -3.56 8.75
C LEU A 219 0.61 -3.93 7.96
N LEU A 220 1.11 -5.15 8.10
CA LEU A 220 2.22 -5.68 7.30
C LEU A 220 1.81 -5.96 5.84
N SER A 221 0.52 -5.95 5.53
CA SER A 221 -0.01 -6.11 4.18
C SER A 221 -0.50 -4.80 3.55
N LEU A 222 -0.45 -3.67 4.28
CA LEU A 222 -0.92 -2.35 3.81
C LEU A 222 0.21 -1.52 3.21
#